data_AF-A0A1Y0E9C8-F1
#
_entry.id   AF-A0A1Y0E9C8-F1
#
_cell.length_a   1.000
_cell.length_b   1.000
_cell.length_c   1.000
_cell.angle_alpha   90.00
_cell.angle_beta   90.00
_cell.angle_gamma   90.00
#
_symmetry.space_group_name_H-M   'P 1'
#
loop_
_entity.id
_entity.type
_entity.pdbx_description
1 polymer ?
#
loop_
_entity_poly.entity_id
_entity_poly.type
_entity_poly.pdbx_seq_one_letter_code
_entity_poly.pdbx_strand_id
1 'polypeptide(L)'
;MSMQSKNLFSTAVMAMALATSSAAIVTPLMTDAAYAQGQSGGKGNAEARGRGQDSDRRSNGAENRPNARAQSSAALQSRDRGALASELRGLNAANASPQALANAAPDSMPGRLATFKNEYQSVYDATVTLNDATQELADYPAFSSDFAEGTPEYDADLALYQAELSDLQAAVNDAELALIEASADYTDSYAELTGGVQLSPQAEEELMQLLGLW
;
A
#
# COMPACT_ATOMS: atom_id res chain seq x y z
N MET A 1 40.51 3.62 -13.62
CA MET A 1 39.41 3.69 -14.61
C MET A 1 38.32 2.74 -14.12
N SER A 2 37.31 3.31 -13.45
CA SER A 2 35.92 3.39 -13.92
C SER A 2 35.17 2.06 -13.70
N MET A 3 34.49 1.90 -12.56
CA MET A 3 33.04 2.13 -12.39
C MET A 3 32.18 1.41 -13.43
N GLN A 4 31.38 0.44 -12.98
CA GLN A 4 29.91 0.55 -13.03
C GLN A 4 29.25 -0.63 -12.30
N SER A 5 28.82 -0.34 -11.07
CA SER A 5 27.65 -0.92 -10.43
C SER A 5 26.43 -0.77 -11.35
N LYS A 6 25.67 -1.84 -11.57
CA LYS A 6 24.29 -1.75 -12.04
C LYS A 6 23.42 -2.62 -11.15
N ASN A 7 22.92 -1.97 -10.11
CA ASN A 7 21.76 -2.40 -9.35
C ASN A 7 20.59 -2.50 -10.33
N LEU A 8 20.04 -3.70 -10.50
CA LEU A 8 18.73 -3.92 -11.11
C LEU A 8 17.78 -4.33 -9.97
N PHE A 9 17.40 -3.35 -9.15
CA PHE A 9 16.17 -3.44 -8.37
C PHE A 9 15.02 -3.15 -9.33
N SER A 10 14.41 -4.23 -9.82
CA SER A 10 13.20 -4.18 -10.62
C SER A 10 12.39 -5.41 -10.25
N THR A 11 11.70 -5.33 -9.12
CA THR A 11 10.64 -6.29 -8.81
C THR A 11 9.48 -5.49 -8.26
N ALA A 12 8.52 -5.27 -9.15
CA ALA A 12 7.21 -4.76 -8.81
C ALA A 12 6.61 -5.62 -7.69
N VAL A 13 6.32 -5.02 -6.53
CA VAL A 13 5.30 -5.56 -5.62
C VAL A 13 3.95 -5.15 -6.21
N MET A 14 3.66 -5.75 -7.36
CA MET A 14 2.33 -5.83 -7.92
C MET A 14 1.55 -6.72 -6.97
N ALA A 15 0.41 -6.25 -6.48
CA ALA A 15 -0.56 -7.03 -5.73
C ALA A 15 -0.79 -8.38 -6.45
N MET A 16 -0.10 -9.41 -5.98
CA MET A 16 -0.21 -10.76 -6.50
C MET A 16 -1.23 -11.45 -5.61
N ALA A 17 -2.48 -11.41 -6.05
CA ALA A 17 -3.47 -12.39 -5.63
C ALA A 17 -2.96 -13.79 -6.05
N LEU A 18 -2.17 -14.43 -5.19
CA LEU A 18 -1.82 -15.83 -5.33
C LEU A 18 -3.00 -16.67 -4.84
N ALA A 19 -3.85 -17.02 -5.80
CA ALA A 19 -4.68 -18.20 -5.70
C ALA A 19 -3.81 -19.45 -5.92
N THR A 20 -4.16 -20.52 -5.19
CA THR A 20 -3.76 -21.94 -5.24
C THR A 20 -2.68 -22.34 -4.22
N SER A 21 -2.92 -23.26 -3.26
CA SER A 21 -3.68 -24.52 -3.36
C SER A 21 -4.23 -25.04 -2.01
N SER A 22 -5.55 -25.28 -1.99
CA SER A 22 -6.27 -26.37 -1.27
C SER A 22 -5.86 -26.81 0.14
N ALA A 23 -6.49 -26.20 1.15
CA ALA A 23 -7.33 -26.89 2.13
C ALA A 23 -8.34 -25.86 2.68
N ALA A 24 -9.61 -26.26 2.80
CA ALA A 24 -10.72 -25.36 3.09
C ALA A 24 -10.50 -24.50 4.35
N ILE A 25 -10.82 -23.20 4.30
CA ILE A 25 -11.48 -22.43 5.37
C ILE A 25 -11.76 -20.99 4.90
N VAL A 26 -13.04 -20.62 5.03
CA VAL A 26 -13.66 -19.30 5.12
C VAL A 26 -13.22 -18.24 4.10
N THR A 27 -14.03 -18.11 3.04
CA THR A 27 -14.23 -16.83 2.36
C THR A 27 -14.85 -15.82 3.35
N PRO A 28 -14.20 -14.70 3.71
CA PRO A 28 -14.97 -13.50 3.97
C PRO A 28 -15.55 -13.09 2.62
N LEU A 29 -16.86 -13.26 2.46
CA LEU A 29 -17.60 -12.53 1.45
C LEU A 29 -17.26 -11.06 1.65
N MET A 30 -16.54 -10.47 0.69
CA MET A 30 -16.52 -9.03 0.50
C MET A 30 -17.97 -8.65 0.23
N THR A 31 -18.68 -8.24 1.28
CA THR A 31 -19.98 -7.60 1.16
C THR A 31 -19.74 -6.34 0.36
N ASP A 32 -20.20 -6.39 -0.89
CA ASP A 32 -20.33 -5.26 -1.79
C ASP A 32 -21.12 -4.18 -1.04
N ALA A 33 -20.41 -3.20 -0.49
CA ALA A 33 -21.01 -2.05 0.17
C ALA A 33 -21.57 -1.16 -0.94
N ALA A 34 -22.79 -1.50 -1.38
CA ALA A 34 -23.65 -0.63 -2.15
C ALA A 34 -23.94 0.61 -1.31
N TYR A 35 -23.10 1.65 -1.44
CA TYR A 35 -23.31 2.90 -0.73
C TYR A 35 -24.35 3.74 -1.45
N ALA A 36 -25.44 4.00 -0.74
CA ALA A 36 -26.61 4.73 -1.21
C ALA A 36 -26.29 6.19 -1.54
N GLN A 37 -26.91 6.64 -2.63
CA GLN A 37 -27.00 8.01 -3.11
C GLN A 37 -27.61 8.94 -2.04
N GLY A 38 -26.76 9.71 -1.36
CA GLY A 38 -27.14 10.79 -0.46
C GLY A 38 -27.12 12.14 -1.18
N GLN A 39 -28.22 12.50 -1.81
CA GLN A 39 -28.46 13.86 -2.28
C GLN A 39 -28.78 14.76 -1.07
N SER A 40 -27.86 15.65 -0.69
CA SER A 40 -28.22 16.84 0.09
C SER A 40 -27.54 18.07 -0.49
N GLY A 41 -28.38 18.99 -0.98
CA GLY A 41 -27.96 20.29 -1.44
C GLY A 41 -27.64 21.18 -0.25
N GLY A 42 -26.49 21.85 -0.31
CA GLY A 42 -26.10 22.90 0.62
C GLY A 42 -25.44 24.04 -0.14
N LYS A 43 -26.24 24.94 -0.72
CA LYS A 43 -25.75 26.23 -1.23
C LYS A 43 -25.58 27.17 -0.04
N GLY A 44 -24.33 27.38 0.41
CA GLY A 44 -23.97 28.42 1.37
C GLY A 44 -23.39 29.63 0.66
N ASN A 45 -24.21 30.68 0.49
CA ASN A 45 -23.76 32.01 0.08
C ASN A 45 -22.96 32.65 1.22
N ALA A 46 -21.72 33.07 0.96
CA ALA A 46 -21.01 34.04 1.80
C ALA A 46 -20.78 35.31 0.97
N GLU A 47 -21.62 36.32 1.22
CA GLU A 47 -21.44 37.69 0.75
C GLU A 47 -20.23 38.32 1.45
N ALA A 48 -19.08 38.36 0.78
CA ALA A 48 -17.99 39.23 1.17
C ALA A 48 -18.13 40.58 0.44
N ARG A 49 -18.77 41.55 1.09
CA ARG A 49 -18.78 42.96 0.67
C ARG A 49 -17.43 43.59 0.98
N GLY A 50 -16.51 43.57 0.01
CA GLY A 50 -15.28 44.35 0.02
C GLY A 50 -15.32 45.43 -1.05
N ARG A 51 -15.55 46.69 -0.66
CA ARG A 51 -15.39 47.87 -1.52
C ARG A 51 -13.89 48.11 -1.75
N GLY A 52 -13.48 48.28 -3.00
CA GLY A 52 -12.08 48.62 -3.31
C GLY A 52 -11.81 48.85 -4.79
N GLN A 53 -12.01 50.09 -5.22
CA GLN A 53 -11.23 50.85 -6.21
C GLN A 53 -11.17 50.40 -7.69
N ASP A 54 -11.77 51.30 -8.48
CA ASP A 54 -11.47 51.71 -9.85
C ASP A 54 -10.05 51.39 -10.35
N SER A 55 -10.00 50.83 -11.56
CA SER A 55 -9.02 51.19 -12.58
C SER A 55 -9.54 50.74 -13.94
N ASP A 56 -10.14 51.68 -14.66
CA ASP A 56 -10.29 51.64 -16.10
C ASP A 56 -8.95 51.33 -16.78
N ARG A 57 -8.84 50.18 -17.42
CA ARG A 57 -7.94 49.98 -18.56
C ARG A 57 -8.69 49.27 -19.69
N ARG A 58 -9.41 50.08 -20.46
CA ARG A 58 -9.70 49.78 -21.85
C ARG A 58 -8.38 49.74 -22.62
N SER A 59 -8.04 48.59 -23.19
CA SER A 59 -7.30 48.58 -24.46
C SER A 59 -7.73 47.37 -25.28
N ASN A 60 -8.23 47.70 -26.46
CA ASN A 60 -8.49 46.81 -27.57
C ASN A 60 -7.20 46.06 -27.98
N GLY A 61 -7.38 44.84 -28.48
CA GLY A 61 -6.30 44.03 -29.06
C GLY A 61 -6.85 42.72 -29.59
N ALA A 62 -7.84 42.80 -30.49
CA ALA A 62 -8.20 41.68 -31.34
C ALA A 62 -7.09 41.51 -32.40
N GLU A 63 -6.21 40.52 -32.24
CA GLU A 63 -5.34 40.06 -33.33
C GLU A 63 -5.39 38.53 -33.45
N ASN A 64 -5.85 38.12 -34.63
CA ASN A 64 -5.87 36.77 -35.15
C ASN A 64 -4.43 36.29 -35.44
N ARG A 65 -4.03 35.16 -34.81
CA ARG A 65 -3.46 33.91 -35.41
C ARG A 65 -2.20 34.01 -36.31
N PRO A 66 -1.24 33.04 -36.26
CA PRO A 66 -1.55 31.65 -36.61
C PRO A 66 -0.76 30.51 -35.91
N ASN A 67 -1.44 29.37 -35.79
CA ASN A 67 -0.95 28.02 -36.03
C ASN A 67 0.39 27.57 -35.37
N ALA A 68 0.30 26.90 -34.21
CA ALA A 68 1.27 25.88 -33.82
C ALA A 68 0.51 24.65 -33.31
N ARG A 69 0.35 23.70 -34.21
CA ARG A 69 -0.20 22.35 -34.04
C ARG A 69 0.75 21.47 -33.18
N ALA A 70 1.21 22.01 -32.04
CA ALA A 70 2.28 21.47 -31.21
C ALA A 70 1.95 21.50 -29.70
N GLN A 71 0.66 21.55 -29.32
CA GLN A 71 0.24 21.63 -27.92
C GLN A 71 -0.60 20.44 -27.42
N SER A 72 -0.73 19.36 -28.19
CA SER A 72 -1.46 18.19 -27.71
C SER A 72 -0.67 17.40 -26.65
N SER A 73 0.66 17.39 -26.68
CA SER A 73 1.46 16.63 -25.70
C SER A 73 1.61 17.35 -24.35
N ALA A 74 1.85 18.66 -24.32
CA ALA A 74 2.01 19.42 -23.08
C ALA A 74 0.69 19.63 -22.32
N ALA A 75 -0.44 19.79 -23.03
CA ALA A 75 -1.75 19.97 -22.41
C ALA A 75 -2.34 18.65 -21.86
N LEU A 76 -1.95 17.50 -22.42
CA LEU A 76 -2.27 16.18 -21.86
C LEU A 76 -1.44 15.92 -20.60
N GLN A 77 -0.12 16.07 -20.66
CA GLN A 77 0.77 15.92 -19.50
C GLN A 77 0.43 16.88 -18.35
N SER A 78 -0.05 18.09 -18.64
CA SER A 78 -0.45 19.05 -17.61
C SER A 78 -1.79 18.71 -16.95
N ARG A 79 -2.67 17.95 -17.62
CA ARG A 79 -3.93 17.46 -17.00
C ARG A 79 -3.65 16.28 -16.09
N ASP A 80 -2.74 15.40 -16.49
CA ASP A 80 -2.34 14.23 -15.71
C ASP A 80 -1.65 14.67 -14.40
N ARG A 81 -0.77 15.68 -14.46
CA ARG A 81 -0.18 16.29 -13.25
C ARG A 81 -1.20 16.98 -12.35
N GLY A 82 -2.24 17.59 -12.93
CA GLY A 82 -3.29 18.25 -12.16
C GLY A 82 -4.24 17.28 -11.47
N ALA A 83 -4.55 16.15 -12.10
CA ALA A 83 -5.34 15.07 -11.53
C ALA A 83 -4.58 14.40 -10.38
N LEU A 84 -3.32 14.02 -10.61
CA LEU A 84 -2.44 13.43 -9.59
C LEU A 84 -2.24 14.38 -8.40
N ALA A 85 -2.00 15.68 -8.67
CA ALA A 85 -1.91 16.69 -7.61
C ALA A 85 -3.23 16.94 -6.88
N SER A 86 -4.38 16.62 -7.47
CA SER A 86 -5.70 16.72 -6.84
C SER A 86 -6.02 15.52 -5.96
N GLU A 87 -5.60 14.32 -6.36
CA GLU A 87 -5.70 13.08 -5.57
C GLU A 87 -4.72 13.10 -4.38
N LEU A 88 -3.50 13.61 -4.59
CA LEU A 88 -2.52 13.85 -3.53
C LEU A 88 -2.77 15.15 -2.75
N ARG A 89 -3.86 15.89 -3.04
CA ARG A 89 -4.14 17.20 -2.45
C ARG A 89 -4.51 17.08 -0.97
N GLY A 90 -3.50 17.18 -0.13
CA GLY A 90 -3.61 16.99 1.33
C GLY A 90 -2.46 16.12 1.87
N LEU A 91 -1.88 15.29 1.00
CA LEU A 91 -0.73 14.44 1.26
C LEU A 91 0.61 15.17 1.08
N ASN A 92 0.62 16.51 1.03
CA ASN A 92 1.87 17.30 1.05
C ASN A 92 2.67 17.07 2.35
N ALA A 93 2.02 16.55 3.39
CA ALA A 93 2.67 16.04 4.59
C ALA A 93 3.64 14.86 4.33
N ALA A 94 3.55 14.17 3.18
CA ALA A 94 4.48 13.10 2.82
C ALA A 94 5.92 13.63 2.60
N ASN A 95 6.07 14.94 2.31
CA ASN A 95 7.37 15.62 2.27
C ASN A 95 7.89 16.05 3.65
N ALA A 96 7.17 15.76 4.75
CA ALA A 96 7.64 16.09 6.08
C ALA A 96 8.93 15.32 6.40
N SER A 97 9.86 15.97 7.10
CA SER A 97 11.10 15.30 7.53
C SER A 97 10.78 14.06 8.39
N PRO A 98 11.64 13.03 8.42
CA PRO A 98 11.43 11.85 9.25
C PRO A 98 11.16 12.18 10.73
N GLN A 99 11.86 13.17 11.29
CA GLN A 99 11.63 13.65 12.66
C GLN A 99 10.25 14.29 12.85
N ALA A 100 9.71 14.94 11.81
CA ALA A 100 8.38 15.54 11.87
C ALA A 100 7.28 14.47 11.81
N LEU A 101 7.47 13.41 11.02
CA LEU A 101 6.58 12.24 11.02
C LEU A 101 6.59 11.53 12.38
N ALA A 102 7.79 11.30 12.94
CA ALA A 102 7.95 10.60 14.22
C ALA A 102 7.34 11.32 15.43
N ASN A 103 7.22 12.65 15.38
CA ASN A 103 6.65 13.47 16.47
C ASN A 103 5.27 14.04 16.16
N ALA A 104 4.66 13.62 15.05
CA ALA A 104 3.36 14.11 14.65
C ALA A 104 2.27 13.63 15.62
N ALA A 105 1.24 14.47 15.82
CA ALA A 105 0.04 14.00 16.50
C ALA A 105 -0.61 12.87 15.67
N PRO A 106 -1.11 11.78 16.28
CA PRO A 106 -1.68 10.65 15.54
C PRO A 106 -2.73 11.05 14.50
N ASP A 107 -3.66 11.93 14.88
CA ASP A 107 -4.76 12.38 14.02
C ASP A 107 -4.37 13.45 12.97
N SER A 108 -3.11 13.89 12.96
CA SER A 108 -2.62 14.84 11.97
C SER A 108 -2.28 14.14 10.65
N MET A 109 -2.29 14.85 9.52
CA MET A 109 -1.87 14.25 8.24
C MET A 109 -0.47 13.61 8.30
N PRO A 110 0.57 14.24 8.90
CA PRO A 110 1.86 13.57 9.09
C PRO A 110 1.80 12.34 10.01
N GLY A 111 0.93 12.35 11.02
CA GLY A 111 0.72 11.21 11.92
C GLY A 111 0.10 10.02 11.20
N ARG A 112 -0.98 10.24 10.46
CA ARG A 112 -1.61 9.21 9.61
C ARG A 112 -0.65 8.64 8.57
N LEU A 113 0.20 9.48 7.97
CA LEU A 113 1.25 9.00 7.05
C LEU A 113 2.28 8.14 7.76
N ALA A 114 2.66 8.48 8.99
CA ALA A 114 3.56 7.65 9.79
C ALA A 114 2.92 6.30 10.12
N THR A 115 1.64 6.28 10.53
CA THR A 115 0.88 5.03 10.75
C THR A 115 0.84 4.19 9.48
N PHE A 116 0.36 4.76 8.36
CA PHE A 116 0.31 4.05 7.08
C PHE A 116 1.66 3.47 6.66
N LYS A 117 2.75 4.23 6.84
CA LYS A 117 4.10 3.78 6.55
C LYS A 117 4.50 2.58 7.42
N ASN A 118 4.19 2.63 8.71
CA ASN A 118 4.49 1.54 9.63
C ASN A 118 3.68 0.28 9.27
N GLU A 119 2.38 0.41 9.00
CA GLU A 119 1.56 -0.75 8.65
C GLU A 119 1.94 -1.36 7.30
N TYR A 120 2.37 -0.54 6.33
CA TYR A 120 2.97 -1.07 5.11
C TYR A 120 4.22 -1.92 5.40
N GLN A 121 5.08 -1.46 6.31
CA GLN A 121 6.25 -2.23 6.74
C GLN A 121 5.84 -3.51 7.49
N SER A 122 4.81 -3.46 8.35
CA SER A 122 4.25 -4.63 9.02
C SER A 122 3.81 -5.71 8.02
N VAL A 123 3.13 -5.33 6.93
CA VAL A 123 2.74 -6.27 5.86
C VAL A 123 3.96 -6.87 5.18
N TYR A 124 4.98 -6.05 4.88
CA TYR A 124 6.22 -6.54 4.28
C TYR A 124 6.91 -7.56 5.19
N ASP A 125 7.09 -7.23 6.47
CA ASP A 125 7.76 -8.09 7.45
C ASP A 125 6.98 -9.39 7.69
N ALA A 126 5.65 -9.32 7.75
CA ALA A 126 4.79 -10.50 7.86
C ALA A 126 4.86 -11.39 6.61
N THR A 127 4.97 -10.79 5.43
CA THR A 127 5.14 -11.53 4.16
C THR A 127 6.49 -12.26 4.14
N VAL A 128 7.57 -11.62 4.58
CA VAL A 128 8.89 -12.26 4.70
C VAL A 128 8.80 -13.42 5.69
N THR A 129 8.21 -13.20 6.86
CA THR A 129 8.04 -14.25 7.90
C THR A 129 7.26 -15.46 7.38
N LEU A 130 6.18 -15.24 6.63
CA LEU A 130 5.41 -16.33 6.02
C LEU A 130 6.23 -17.11 4.98
N ASN A 131 6.98 -16.41 4.13
CA ASN A 131 7.84 -17.07 3.15
C ASN A 131 8.93 -17.91 3.83
N ASP A 132 9.56 -17.38 4.87
CA ASP A 132 10.59 -18.07 5.63
C ASP A 132 10.02 -19.33 6.31
N ALA A 133 8.88 -19.22 7.00
CA ALA A 133 8.22 -20.37 7.65
C ALA A 133 7.77 -21.43 6.64
N THR A 134 7.23 -21.01 5.48
CA THR A 134 6.83 -21.92 4.40
C THR A 134 8.03 -22.63 3.80
N GLN A 135 9.14 -21.93 3.62
CA GLN A 135 10.37 -22.51 3.13
C GLN A 135 10.96 -23.52 4.14
N GLU A 136 10.97 -23.18 5.42
CA GLU A 136 11.46 -24.09 6.47
C GLU A 136 10.65 -25.40 6.51
N LEU A 137 9.32 -25.31 6.41
CA LEU A 137 8.45 -26.48 6.30
C LEU A 137 8.71 -27.28 5.01
N ALA A 138 8.96 -26.61 3.88
CA ALA A 138 9.22 -27.27 2.59
C ALA A 138 10.60 -27.95 2.54
N ASP A 139 11.60 -27.38 3.21
CA ASP A 139 12.96 -27.91 3.29
C ASP A 139 13.09 -29.00 4.38
N TYR A 140 12.06 -29.21 5.21
CA TYR A 140 12.06 -30.23 6.25
C TYR A 140 12.21 -31.64 5.65
N PRO A 141 13.21 -32.43 6.09
CA PRO A 141 13.53 -33.70 5.45
C PRO A 141 12.40 -34.71 5.63
N ALA A 142 12.29 -35.68 4.73
CA ALA A 142 11.40 -36.81 4.94
C ALA A 142 11.86 -37.65 6.14
N PHE A 143 10.90 -38.20 6.90
CA PHE A 143 11.19 -39.09 8.02
C PHE A 143 12.12 -40.23 7.61
N SER A 144 13.14 -40.46 8.41
CA SER A 144 14.08 -41.57 8.27
C SER A 144 14.55 -42.01 9.65
N SER A 145 14.68 -43.33 9.84
CA SER A 145 15.24 -43.92 11.05
C SER A 145 16.14 -45.09 10.66
N ASP A 146 17.20 -45.31 11.44
CA ASP A 146 18.10 -46.46 11.31
C ASP A 146 17.52 -47.73 11.95
N PHE A 147 16.43 -47.59 12.72
CA PHE A 147 15.77 -48.69 13.41
C PHE A 147 14.66 -49.32 12.55
N ALA A 148 14.40 -50.59 12.80
CA ALA A 148 13.29 -51.29 12.15
C ALA A 148 11.94 -50.76 12.66
N GLU A 149 10.97 -50.65 11.75
CA GLU A 149 9.59 -50.25 12.08
C GLU A 149 9.00 -51.16 13.17
N GLY A 150 8.29 -50.57 14.14
CA GLY A 150 7.66 -51.26 15.26
C GLY A 150 8.61 -51.55 16.44
N THR A 151 9.84 -51.05 16.41
CA THR A 151 10.71 -50.99 17.59
C THR A 151 10.41 -49.75 18.43
N PRO A 152 10.61 -49.79 19.77
CA PRO A 152 10.44 -48.61 20.61
C PRO A 152 11.30 -47.42 20.19
N GLU A 153 12.49 -47.68 19.65
CA GLU A 153 13.40 -46.65 19.14
C GLU A 153 12.85 -45.98 17.88
N TYR A 154 12.33 -46.77 16.91
CA TYR A 154 11.65 -46.24 15.73
C TYR A 154 10.43 -45.38 16.11
N ASP A 155 9.61 -45.84 17.06
CA ASP A 155 8.43 -45.11 17.51
C ASP A 155 8.81 -43.79 18.20
N ALA A 156 9.94 -43.75 18.92
CA ALA A 156 10.46 -42.54 19.53
C ALA A 156 10.97 -41.53 18.48
N ASP A 157 11.73 -41.99 17.49
CA ASP A 157 12.19 -41.14 16.37
C ASP A 157 10.99 -40.57 15.60
N LEU A 158 9.99 -41.41 15.31
CA LEU A 158 8.77 -41.00 14.60
C LEU A 158 7.99 -39.95 15.40
N ALA A 159 7.89 -40.12 16.72
CA ALA A 159 7.21 -39.15 17.58
C ALA A 159 7.93 -37.79 17.60
N LEU A 160 9.27 -37.78 17.65
CA LEU A 160 10.06 -36.55 17.56
C LEU A 160 9.87 -35.84 16.22
N TYR A 161 9.96 -36.58 15.12
CA TYR A 161 9.71 -36.07 13.77
C TYR A 161 8.31 -35.45 13.64
N GLN A 162 7.27 -36.15 14.12
CA GLN A 162 5.90 -35.66 14.06
C GLN A 162 5.69 -34.41 14.92
N ALA A 163 6.35 -34.32 16.07
CA ALA A 163 6.28 -33.14 16.93
C ALA A 163 6.91 -31.93 16.23
N GLU A 164 8.11 -32.07 15.66
CA GLU A 164 8.79 -30.99 14.95
C GLU A 164 8.02 -30.56 13.69
N LEU A 165 7.48 -31.51 12.93
CA LEU A 165 6.62 -31.21 11.77
C LEU A 165 5.33 -30.47 12.19
N SER A 166 4.76 -30.82 13.34
CA SER A 166 3.62 -30.09 13.90
C SER A 166 3.98 -28.67 14.31
N ASP A 167 5.17 -28.46 14.89
CA ASP A 167 5.65 -27.13 15.28
C ASP A 167 5.91 -26.24 14.05
N LEU A 168 6.50 -26.79 12.99
CA LEU A 168 6.69 -26.07 11.71
C LEU A 168 5.35 -25.69 11.06
N GLN A 169 4.36 -26.59 11.08
CA GLN A 169 3.02 -26.27 10.59
C GLN A 169 2.34 -25.17 11.42
N ALA A 170 2.54 -25.18 12.75
CA ALA A 170 2.04 -24.12 13.61
C ALA A 170 2.70 -22.77 13.28
N ALA A 171 4.02 -22.75 13.04
CA ALA A 171 4.73 -21.53 12.65
C ALA A 171 4.21 -20.93 11.34
N VAL A 172 3.88 -21.76 10.34
CA VAL A 172 3.23 -21.29 9.10
C VAL A 172 1.87 -20.67 9.40
N ASN A 173 1.01 -21.34 10.17
CA ASN A 173 -0.32 -20.81 10.52
C ASN A 173 -0.23 -19.48 11.29
N ASP A 174 0.71 -19.36 12.22
CA ASP A 174 0.93 -18.13 12.98
C ASP A 174 1.40 -16.98 12.07
N ALA A 175 2.29 -17.27 11.12
CA ALA A 175 2.74 -16.29 10.13
C ALA A 175 1.63 -15.86 9.15
N GLU A 176 0.75 -16.79 8.75
CA GLU A 176 -0.44 -16.48 7.95
C GLU A 176 -1.39 -15.54 8.71
N LEU A 177 -1.64 -15.81 10.00
CA LEU A 177 -2.47 -14.95 10.84
C LEU A 177 -1.86 -13.55 11.00
N ALA A 178 -0.55 -13.47 11.23
CA ALA A 178 0.16 -12.20 11.33
C ALA A 178 0.06 -11.38 10.02
N LEU A 179 0.13 -12.05 8.85
CA LEU A 179 -0.06 -11.38 7.57
C LEU A 179 -1.50 -10.87 7.37
N ILE A 180 -2.50 -11.64 7.81
CA ILE A 180 -3.91 -11.22 7.77
C ILE A 180 -4.13 -9.99 8.65
N GLU A 181 -3.63 -10.00 9.88
CA GLU A 181 -3.72 -8.87 10.82
C GLU A 181 -3.03 -7.63 10.26
N ALA A 182 -1.77 -7.75 9.82
CA ALA A 182 -1.03 -6.63 9.23
C ALA A 182 -1.74 -6.07 7.98
N SER A 183 -2.34 -6.92 7.15
CA SER A 183 -3.09 -6.49 5.97
C SER A 183 -4.38 -5.74 6.32
N ALA A 184 -5.04 -6.13 7.41
CA ALA A 184 -6.21 -5.41 7.91
C ALA A 184 -5.82 -4.02 8.44
N ASP A 185 -4.79 -3.94 9.28
CA ASP A 185 -4.28 -2.68 9.83
C ASP A 185 -3.77 -1.73 8.72
N TYR A 186 -3.09 -2.29 7.72
CA TYR A 186 -2.70 -1.54 6.51
C TYR A 186 -3.93 -0.97 5.78
N THR A 187 -4.97 -1.78 5.58
CA THR A 187 -6.20 -1.34 4.90
C THR A 187 -6.91 -0.23 5.66
N ASP A 188 -7.01 -0.36 6.98
CA ASP A 188 -7.63 0.64 7.85
C ASP A 188 -6.82 1.94 7.86
N SER A 189 -5.49 1.86 8.00
CA SER A 189 -4.61 3.03 7.96
C SER A 189 -4.65 3.75 6.61
N TYR A 190 -4.77 3.02 5.50
CA TYR A 190 -4.95 3.59 4.16
C TYR A 190 -6.29 4.33 4.05
N ALA A 191 -7.38 3.71 4.50
CA ALA A 191 -8.70 4.33 4.50
C ALA A 191 -8.73 5.60 5.36
N GLU A 192 -8.11 5.60 6.53
CA GLU A 192 -7.98 6.80 7.37
C GLU A 192 -7.14 7.89 6.70
N LEU A 193 -6.03 7.51 6.06
CA LEU A 193 -5.13 8.44 5.37
C LEU A 193 -5.83 9.15 4.22
N THR A 194 -6.63 8.44 3.42
CA THR A 194 -7.30 8.96 2.24
C THR A 194 -8.71 9.48 2.52
N GLY A 195 -9.23 9.27 3.74
CA GLY A 195 -10.62 9.56 4.07
C GLY A 195 -11.60 8.63 3.35
N GLY A 196 -11.19 7.40 3.06
CA GLY A 196 -11.96 6.37 2.37
C GLY A 196 -11.99 6.50 0.85
N VAL A 197 -11.15 7.38 0.28
CA VAL A 197 -11.05 7.56 -1.17
C VAL A 197 -9.96 6.66 -1.72
N GLN A 198 -10.30 5.81 -2.69
CA GLN A 198 -9.31 5.04 -3.44
C GLN A 198 -8.47 5.99 -4.30
N LEU A 199 -7.16 6.02 -4.10
CA LEU A 199 -6.25 6.74 -4.98
C LEU A 199 -6.11 5.98 -6.31
N SER A 200 -5.79 6.69 -7.39
CA SER A 200 -5.39 6.01 -8.62
C SER A 200 -4.08 5.25 -8.41
N PRO A 201 -3.79 4.17 -9.18
CA PRO A 201 -2.53 3.43 -9.05
C PRO A 201 -1.29 4.32 -9.17
N GLN A 202 -1.37 5.36 -10.02
CA GLN A 202 -0.29 6.33 -10.19
C GLN A 202 -0.09 7.22 -8.95
N ALA A 203 -1.19 7.62 -8.29
CA ALA A 203 -1.12 8.40 -7.05
C ALA A 203 -0.65 7.54 -5.86
N GLU A 204 -1.01 6.26 -5.81
CA GLU A 204 -0.46 5.31 -4.82
C GLU A 204 1.03 5.12 -4.99
N GLU A 205 1.50 4.90 -6.23
CA GLU A 205 2.93 4.76 -6.53
C GLU A 205 3.72 6.00 -6.10
N GLU A 206 3.22 7.20 -6.43
CA GLU A 206 3.85 8.46 -6.02
C GLU A 206 3.86 8.62 -4.50
N LEU A 207 2.76 8.29 -3.82
CA LEU A 207 2.69 8.32 -2.35
C LEU A 207 3.74 7.39 -1.73
N MET A 208 3.87 6.17 -2.23
CA MET A 208 4.83 5.21 -1.72
C MET A 208 6.28 5.64 -1.99
N GLN A 209 6.58 6.23 -3.16
CA GLN A 209 7.88 6.84 -3.44
C GLN A 209 8.21 7.97 -2.47
N LEU A 210 7.26 8.88 -2.20
CA LEU A 210 7.45 9.99 -1.27
C LEU A 210 7.75 9.51 0.16
N LEU A 211 7.16 8.38 0.57
CA LEU A 211 7.40 7.77 1.87
C LEU A 211 8.67 6.93 1.94
N GLY A 212 9.36 6.74 0.81
CA GLY A 212 10.56 5.92 0.71
C GLY A 212 10.29 4.43 0.91
N LEU A 213 9.14 3.96 0.43
CA LEU A 213 8.70 2.56 0.49
C LEU A 213 9.01 1.79 -0.81
N TRP A 214 9.62 2.44 -1.80
CA TRP A 214 9.98 1.92 -3.14
C TRP A 214 11.45 2.17 -3.47
#